data_AF-A0A7L2A7I4-F1
#
_entry.id   AF-A0A7L2A7I4-F1
#
_cell.length_a   1.000
_cell.length_b   1.000
_cell.length_c   1.000
_cell.angle_alpha   90.00
_cell.angle_beta   90.00
_cell.angle_gamma   90.00
#
_symmetry.space_group_name_H-M   'P 1'
#
loop_
_entity.id
_entity.type
_entity.pdbx_description
1 polymer ?
#
loop_
_entity_poly.entity_id
_entity_poly.type
_entity_poly.pdbx_seq_one_letter_code
_entity_poly.pdbx_strand_id
1 'polypeptide(L)'
;SCSDLHCPQGTSCQMTNGQPQCVHNRPSCDNVQCQKGTTCHVIDGWPRCVQTKTSIRRPSCSDLHCPQGTSCQMTYGWPQCVHHPPSCHDVQCQKGHVCHMVSGHPQCVHTKTSIRRPSCRDLHCPQGTSCQMTNGWPQCVHDPPSCHDVQCSKDTTCHMVNGWPRCQMTNGWPQCVHQRPSCQDVQCQKGTMCQMVSGWPRCVQTKTSIRRPSCSDLHCPQGTSCQMTNGWPQCVHDPPSCHDVQCPKATTCHMVNGWPQCVPTKVTARRPSCSDLHCPKDTTCHMVSGHPQCVQTKTSIRRPSCHDVQCFKDTRCQMTNGWPQCV
;
A
#
# COMPACT_ATOMS: atom_id res chain seq x y z
N SER A 1 90.78 65.13 -42.17
CA SER A 1 89.47 65.11 -41.48
C SER A 1 89.23 63.70 -40.95
N CYS A 2 88.47 63.52 -39.86
CA CYS A 2 88.13 62.19 -39.32
C CYS A 2 87.16 61.38 -40.21
N SER A 3 86.70 61.95 -41.31
CA SER A 3 85.80 61.32 -42.30
C SER A 3 86.41 60.11 -43.01
N ASP A 4 87.74 60.04 -43.14
CA ASP A 4 88.42 59.02 -43.95
C ASP A 4 89.22 58.01 -43.10
N LEU A 5 89.17 58.14 -41.77
CA LEU A 5 89.94 57.31 -40.83
C LEU A 5 89.02 56.29 -40.13
N HIS A 6 89.14 55.01 -40.50
CA HIS A 6 88.45 53.92 -39.80
C HIS A 6 89.24 53.49 -38.56
N CYS A 7 88.67 53.75 -37.38
CA CYS A 7 89.26 53.37 -36.10
C CYS A 7 88.82 51.95 -35.65
N PRO A 8 89.71 51.15 -35.05
CA PRO A 8 89.39 49.82 -34.54
C PRO A 8 88.36 49.87 -33.40
N GLN A 9 87.65 48.76 -33.15
CA GLN A 9 86.62 48.69 -32.10
C GLN A 9 87.15 49.15 -30.74
N GLY A 10 86.38 50.00 -30.06
CA GLY A 10 86.76 50.59 -28.76
C GLY A 10 87.58 51.89 -28.87
N THR A 11 87.82 52.41 -30.06
CA THR A 11 88.47 53.71 -30.28
C THR A 11 87.58 54.64 -31.14
N SER A 12 87.72 55.96 -30.97
CA SER A 12 87.01 56.97 -31.76
C SER A 12 88.00 57.95 -32.38
N CYS A 13 87.70 58.46 -33.58
CA CYS A 13 88.55 59.45 -34.23
C CYS A 13 88.36 60.82 -33.60
N GLN A 14 89.46 61.43 -33.15
CA GLN A 14 89.50 62.79 -32.64
C GLN A 14 90.61 63.58 -33.34
N MET A 15 90.37 64.86 -33.62
CA MET A 15 91.38 65.76 -34.19
C MET A 15 92.29 66.29 -33.08
N THR A 16 93.58 65.92 -33.10
CA THR A 16 94.60 66.38 -32.15
C THR A 16 95.71 67.09 -32.92
N ASN A 17 96.04 68.32 -32.53
CA ASN A 17 97.05 69.17 -33.20
C ASN A 17 96.90 69.25 -34.74
N GLY A 18 95.66 69.29 -35.24
CA GLY A 18 95.37 69.39 -36.67
C GLY A 18 95.41 68.07 -37.44
N GLN A 19 95.67 66.93 -36.80
CA GLN A 19 95.71 65.60 -37.45
C GLN A 19 94.66 64.64 -36.83
N PRO A 20 93.94 63.84 -37.64
CA PRO A 20 93.00 62.86 -37.10
C PRO A 20 93.74 61.67 -36.47
N GLN A 21 93.42 61.34 -35.22
CA GLN A 21 93.98 60.20 -34.49
C GLN A 21 92.86 59.36 -33.86
N CYS A 22 93.02 58.03 -33.86
CA CYS A 22 92.13 57.13 -33.12
C CYS A 22 92.54 57.12 -31.64
N VAL A 23 91.68 57.65 -30.78
CA VAL A 23 91.87 57.65 -29.33
C VAL A 23 90.99 56.58 -28.69
N HIS A 24 91.48 55.95 -27.63
CA HIS A 24 90.69 54.96 -26.90
C HIS A 24 89.45 55.60 -26.28
N ASN A 25 88.29 54.97 -26.46
CA ASN A 25 87.06 55.41 -25.85
C ASN A 25 87.22 55.35 -24.33
N ARG A 26 86.87 56.43 -23.64
CA ARG A 26 86.95 56.50 -22.18
C ARG A 26 86.09 55.37 -21.59
N PRO A 27 86.58 54.57 -20.63
CA PRO A 27 85.79 53.49 -20.03
C PRO A 27 84.49 54.04 -19.45
N SER A 28 83.35 53.57 -19.95
CA SER A 28 82.00 54.01 -19.53
C SER A 28 81.15 52.81 -19.09
N CYS A 29 80.03 53.10 -18.46
CA CYS A 29 79.08 52.08 -18.02
C CYS A 29 78.12 51.60 -19.12
N ASP A 30 78.22 52.12 -20.34
CA ASP A 30 77.22 51.92 -21.41
C ASP A 30 77.09 50.46 -21.85
N ASN A 31 78.16 49.67 -21.66
CA ASN A 31 78.21 48.25 -22.03
C ASN A 31 78.41 47.32 -20.81
N VAL A 32 78.23 47.81 -19.58
CA VAL A 32 78.43 47.01 -18.36
C VAL A 32 77.09 46.60 -17.77
N GLN A 33 76.79 45.30 -17.83
CA GLN A 33 75.53 44.76 -17.35
C GLN A 33 75.70 44.23 -15.91
N CYS A 34 75.16 44.97 -14.94
CA CYS A 34 75.27 44.65 -13.52
C CYS A 34 74.16 43.70 -13.05
N GLN A 35 74.44 42.86 -12.04
CA GLN A 35 73.45 41.96 -11.43
C GLN A 35 72.35 42.75 -10.70
N LYS A 36 71.16 42.13 -10.54
CA LYS A 36 69.97 42.75 -9.95
C LYS A 36 70.27 43.31 -8.55
N GLY A 37 70.06 44.61 -8.33
CA GLY A 37 70.37 45.30 -7.07
C GLY A 37 71.76 45.96 -7.00
N THR A 38 72.48 46.02 -8.12
CA THR A 38 73.73 46.78 -8.26
C THR A 38 73.63 47.78 -9.42
N THR A 39 74.35 48.89 -9.35
CA THR A 39 74.36 49.96 -10.37
C THR A 39 75.81 50.23 -10.79
N CYS A 40 76.03 50.43 -12.09
CA CYS A 40 77.36 50.72 -12.63
C CYS A 40 77.76 52.18 -12.35
N HIS A 41 78.96 52.37 -11.79
CA HIS A 41 79.59 53.68 -11.62
C HIS A 41 81.05 53.62 -12.08
N VAL A 42 81.54 54.69 -12.70
CA VAL A 42 82.97 54.81 -13.06
C VAL A 42 83.74 55.31 -11.84
N ILE A 43 84.58 54.45 -11.26
CA ILE A 43 85.39 54.73 -10.06
C ILE A 43 86.86 54.59 -10.47
N ASP A 44 87.67 55.61 -10.16
CA ASP A 44 89.09 55.68 -10.54
C ASP A 44 89.35 55.46 -12.04
N GLY A 45 88.42 55.93 -12.88
CA GLY A 45 88.50 55.81 -14.34
C GLY A 45 88.02 54.48 -14.92
N TRP A 46 87.50 53.55 -14.10
CA TRP A 46 87.02 52.24 -14.54
C TRP A 46 85.56 51.97 -14.12
N PRO A 47 84.71 51.39 -15.00
CA PRO A 47 83.34 51.06 -14.64
C PRO A 47 83.29 49.88 -13.67
N ARG A 48 82.61 50.05 -12.53
CA ARG A 48 82.42 49.04 -11.49
C ARG A 48 80.94 48.96 -11.09
N CYS A 49 80.41 47.75 -10.98
CA CYS A 49 79.09 47.52 -10.39
C CYS A 49 79.20 47.63 -8.86
N VAL A 50 78.51 48.60 -8.29
CA VAL A 50 78.45 48.78 -6.83
C VAL A 50 77.03 48.52 -6.35
N GLN A 51 76.88 48.03 -5.12
CA GLN A 51 75.57 47.82 -4.52
C GLN A 51 74.80 49.13 -4.50
N THR A 52 73.64 49.13 -5.15
CA THR A 52 72.68 50.20 -4.98
C THR A 52 72.25 50.09 -3.53
N LYS A 53 72.55 51.08 -2.68
CA LYS A 53 72.01 51.14 -1.31
C LYS A 53 70.51 51.42 -1.41
N THR A 54 69.75 50.44 -1.89
CA THR A 54 68.33 50.33 -1.58
C THR A 54 68.29 50.19 -0.06
N SER A 55 67.78 51.25 0.57
CA SER A 55 67.28 51.25 1.94
C SER A 55 66.94 49.84 2.37
N ILE A 56 67.63 49.32 3.40
CA ILE A 56 67.23 48.12 4.13
C ILE A 56 65.88 48.45 4.75
N ARG A 57 64.81 48.40 3.95
CA ARG A 57 63.46 48.49 4.45
C ARG A 57 63.29 47.21 5.24
N ARG A 58 63.15 47.34 6.55
CA ARG A 58 62.99 46.23 7.46
C ARG A 58 61.87 45.33 6.89
N PRO A 59 62.14 44.05 6.59
CA PRO A 59 61.14 43.19 5.99
C PRO A 59 59.92 43.15 6.90
N SER A 60 58.76 43.12 6.28
CA SER A 60 57.47 43.21 6.96
C SER A 60 56.59 42.04 6.55
N CYS A 61 55.46 41.86 7.21
CA CYS A 61 54.56 40.76 6.89
C CYS A 61 53.95 40.80 5.48
N SER A 62 54.03 41.94 4.78
CA SER A 62 53.67 42.00 3.35
C SER A 62 54.67 41.27 2.46
N ASP A 63 55.88 41.04 2.95
CA ASP A 63 56.99 40.45 2.19
C ASP A 63 57.11 38.93 2.45
N LEU A 64 56.30 38.37 3.35
CA LEU A 64 56.38 36.97 3.81
C LEU A 64 55.07 36.22 3.54
N HIS A 65 55.12 35.19 2.71
CA HIS A 65 54.00 34.26 2.51
C HIS A 65 54.07 33.10 3.51
N CYS A 66 53.09 33.04 4.40
CA CYS A 66 53.00 32.01 5.42
C CYS A 66 52.22 30.76 4.93
N PRO A 67 52.66 29.54 5.29
CA PRO A 67 51.95 28.30 4.96
C PRO A 67 50.58 28.22 5.65
N GLN A 68 49.68 27.36 5.16
CA GLN A 68 48.32 27.23 5.71
C GLN A 68 48.34 26.93 7.22
N GLY A 69 47.48 27.63 7.98
CA GLY A 69 47.41 27.52 9.45
C GLY A 69 48.38 28.41 10.23
N THR A 70 49.21 29.21 9.54
CA THR A 70 50.10 30.20 10.18
C THR A 70 49.77 31.63 9.75
N SER A 71 49.93 32.59 10.66
CA SER A 71 49.86 34.04 10.37
C SER A 71 51.22 34.67 10.52
N CYS A 72 51.50 35.68 9.71
CA CYS A 72 52.69 36.49 9.93
C CYS A 72 52.50 37.45 11.11
N GLN A 73 53.44 37.44 12.05
CA GLN A 73 53.51 38.38 13.17
C GLN A 73 54.92 38.99 13.24
N MET A 74 55.01 40.26 13.67
CA MET A 74 56.29 40.93 13.89
C MET A 74 56.84 40.57 15.28
N THR A 75 57.94 39.84 15.34
CA THR A 75 58.59 39.40 16.59
C THR A 75 60.02 39.94 16.63
N TYR A 76 60.38 40.71 17.67
CA TYR A 76 61.67 41.42 17.75
C TYR A 76 62.02 42.25 16.50
N GLY A 77 60.96 42.76 15.83
CA GLY A 77 61.03 43.52 14.60
C GLY A 77 61.48 42.73 13.37
N TRP A 78 61.26 41.42 13.34
CA TRP A 78 61.34 40.58 12.14
C TRP A 78 60.00 39.88 11.89
N PRO A 79 59.54 39.74 10.64
CA PRO A 79 58.31 39.03 10.33
C PRO A 79 58.53 37.52 10.46
N GLN A 80 57.68 36.85 11.23
CA GLN A 80 57.75 35.41 11.48
C GLN A 80 56.36 34.80 11.30
N CYS A 81 56.28 33.66 10.61
CA CYS A 81 55.05 32.86 10.56
C CYS A 81 54.89 32.12 11.88
N VAL A 82 53.83 32.47 12.61
CA VAL A 82 53.46 31.82 13.87
C VAL A 82 52.21 31.00 13.65
N HIS A 83 52.17 29.82 14.26
CA HIS A 83 50.95 29.02 14.29
C HIS A 83 49.93 29.72 15.19
N HIS A 84 48.69 29.85 14.71
CA HIS A 84 47.61 30.20 15.61
C HIS A 84 47.49 29.09 16.67
N PRO A 85 47.22 29.44 17.94
CA PRO A 85 46.86 28.44 18.93
C PRO A 85 45.71 27.59 18.37
N PRO A 86 45.79 26.26 18.43
CA PRO A 86 44.73 25.40 17.89
C PRO A 86 43.41 25.81 18.55
N SER A 87 42.41 26.12 17.73
CA SER A 87 41.13 26.64 18.17
C SER A 87 40.04 25.58 18.02
N CYS A 88 38.94 25.73 18.74
CA CYS A 88 37.78 24.87 18.54
C CYS A 88 37.12 25.02 17.15
N HIS A 89 37.51 26.02 16.37
CA HIS A 89 37.05 26.15 14.98
C HIS A 89 37.62 25.05 14.08
N ASP A 90 38.81 24.53 14.42
CA ASP A 90 39.57 23.57 13.62
C ASP A 90 39.34 22.11 14.09
N VAL A 91 38.50 21.90 15.12
CA VAL A 91 38.29 20.60 15.77
C VAL A 91 36.85 20.12 15.57
N GLN A 92 36.69 19.00 14.87
CA GLN A 92 35.38 18.36 14.66
C GLN A 92 35.16 17.23 15.67
N CYS A 93 34.27 17.45 16.64
CA CYS A 93 33.96 16.47 17.67
C CYS A 93 32.88 15.46 17.22
N GLN A 94 32.95 14.23 17.74
CA GLN A 94 31.91 13.22 17.51
C GLN A 94 30.57 13.63 18.15
N LYS A 95 29.46 13.07 17.66
CA LYS A 95 28.09 13.37 18.14
C LYS A 95 28.00 13.25 19.67
N GLY A 96 27.52 14.30 20.34
CA GLY A 96 27.42 14.37 21.82
C GLY A 96 28.67 14.92 22.54
N HIS A 97 29.64 15.46 21.80
CA HIS A 97 30.78 16.17 22.37
C HIS A 97 30.84 17.60 21.80
N VAL A 98 31.26 18.57 22.62
CA VAL A 98 31.51 19.95 22.22
C VAL A 98 32.97 20.27 22.49
N CYS A 99 33.59 20.99 21.57
CA CYS A 99 34.95 21.45 21.76
C CYS A 99 34.99 22.58 22.79
N HIS A 100 35.82 22.43 23.81
CA HIS A 100 36.13 23.44 24.80
C HIS A 100 37.64 23.67 24.88
N MET A 101 38.04 24.91 25.16
CA MET A 101 39.43 25.23 25.50
C MET A 101 39.71 24.83 26.95
N VAL A 102 40.48 23.76 27.15
CA VAL A 102 40.90 23.27 28.48
C VAL A 102 42.41 23.42 28.59
N SER A 103 42.87 24.21 29.58
CA SER A 103 44.31 24.47 29.79
C SER A 103 45.04 24.96 28.53
N GLY A 104 44.41 25.85 27.77
CA GLY A 104 44.99 26.45 26.56
C GLY A 104 44.99 25.57 25.31
N HIS A 105 44.39 24.37 25.35
CA HIS A 105 44.29 23.47 24.19
C HIS A 105 42.82 23.07 23.93
N PRO A 106 42.41 22.91 22.66
CA PRO A 106 41.04 22.51 22.34
C PRO A 106 40.86 21.01 22.63
N GLN A 107 39.85 20.68 23.43
CA GLN A 107 39.48 19.31 23.78
C GLN A 107 37.99 19.07 23.52
N CYS A 108 37.66 17.94 22.89
CA CYS A 108 36.29 17.48 22.77
C CYS A 108 35.81 16.91 24.10
N VAL A 109 35.05 17.70 24.85
CA VAL A 109 34.44 17.26 26.11
C VAL A 109 33.03 16.81 25.84
N HIS A 110 32.57 15.80 26.57
CA HIS A 110 31.19 15.32 26.44
C HIS A 110 30.23 16.46 26.81
N THR A 111 29.25 16.76 25.95
CA THR A 111 28.15 17.63 26.36
C THR A 111 27.30 16.87 27.36
N LYS A 112 27.67 16.98 28.64
CA LYS A 112 26.72 16.73 29.72
C LYS A 112 25.68 17.84 29.63
N THR A 113 24.67 17.66 28.77
CA THR A 113 23.35 18.23 29.02
C THR A 113 23.04 17.96 30.48
N SER A 114 22.97 19.02 31.28
CA SER A 114 22.38 19.12 32.62
C SER A 114 22.49 17.87 33.48
N ILE A 115 23.07 17.99 34.68
CA ILE A 115 22.96 17.01 35.78
C ILE A 115 21.47 16.87 36.17
N ARG A 116 20.69 16.20 35.34
CA ARG A 116 19.43 15.57 35.69
C ARG A 116 19.80 14.11 35.83
N ARG A 117 19.60 13.57 37.02
CA ARG A 117 19.80 12.14 37.29
C ARG A 117 19.05 11.38 36.19
N PRO A 118 19.74 10.58 35.35
CA PRO A 118 19.08 9.89 34.25
C PRO A 118 17.92 9.07 34.82
N SER A 119 16.81 9.06 34.09
CA SER A 119 15.57 8.44 34.50
C SER A 119 15.17 7.37 33.50
N CYS A 120 14.18 6.55 33.83
CA CYS A 120 13.65 5.56 32.90
C CYS A 120 13.03 6.14 31.61
N ARG A 121 12.83 7.46 31.54
CA ARG A 121 12.43 8.14 30.30
C ARG A 121 13.59 8.31 29.32
N ASP A 122 14.82 8.23 29.81
CA ASP A 122 16.04 8.44 29.06
C ASP A 122 16.69 7.11 28.61
N LEU A 123 16.14 5.97 29.05
CA LEU A 123 16.66 4.62 28.81
C LEU A 123 15.63 3.76 28.04
N HIS A 124 15.96 3.36 26.82
CA HIS A 124 15.18 2.38 26.07
C HIS A 124 15.63 0.96 26.42
N CYS A 125 14.73 0.18 26.99
CA CYS A 125 14.98 -1.21 27.36
C CYS A 125 14.62 -2.18 26.21
N PRO A 126 15.40 -3.25 25.99
CA PRO A 126 15.09 -4.29 25.01
C PRO A 126 13.80 -5.04 25.36
N GLN A 127 13.20 -5.76 24.40
CA GLN A 127 11.95 -6.49 24.62
C GLN A 127 12.07 -7.49 25.78
N GLY A 128 11.07 -7.54 26.66
CA GLY A 128 11.05 -8.39 27.87
C GLY A 128 11.84 -7.84 29.06
N THR A 129 12.22 -6.56 29.02
CA THR A 129 12.82 -5.85 30.16
C THR A 129 12.09 -4.53 30.42
N SER A 130 11.90 -4.19 31.69
CA SER A 130 11.36 -2.91 32.11
C SER A 130 12.44 -2.08 32.82
N CYS A 131 12.35 -0.76 32.70
CA CYS A 131 13.27 0.12 33.39
C CYS A 131 12.83 0.31 34.85
N GLN A 132 13.75 0.06 35.78
CA GLN A 132 13.58 0.30 37.21
C GLN A 132 14.72 1.18 37.73
N MET A 133 14.42 2.03 38.72
CA MET A 133 15.44 2.85 39.40
C MET A 133 16.07 2.05 40.55
N THR A 134 17.34 1.65 40.41
CA THR A 134 18.11 0.91 41.41
C THR A 134 19.30 1.76 41.86
N ASN A 135 19.44 1.99 43.17
CA ASN A 135 20.44 2.92 43.74
C ASN A 135 20.40 4.32 43.08
N GLY A 136 19.19 4.69 42.62
CA GLY A 136 18.86 5.86 41.84
C GLY A 136 19.62 6.03 40.52
N TRP A 137 19.94 4.92 39.86
CA TRP A 137 20.25 4.89 38.43
C TRP A 137 19.20 4.05 37.69
N PRO A 138 18.82 4.41 36.46
CA PRO A 138 17.88 3.60 35.68
C PRO A 138 18.61 2.35 35.18
N GLN A 139 18.04 1.17 35.45
CA GLN A 139 18.52 -0.11 34.94
C GLN A 139 17.36 -0.86 34.27
N CYS A 140 17.63 -1.51 33.14
CA CYS A 140 16.69 -2.46 32.54
C CYS A 140 16.78 -3.76 33.33
N VAL A 141 15.69 -4.12 34.01
CA VAL A 141 15.53 -5.39 34.70
C VAL A 141 14.66 -6.30 33.85
N HIS A 142 14.94 -7.60 33.86
CA HIS A 142 14.05 -8.56 33.22
C HIS A 142 12.71 -8.51 33.93
N ASP A 143 11.65 -8.42 33.13
CA ASP A 143 10.31 -8.59 33.66
C ASP A 143 10.25 -9.99 34.29
N PRO A 144 9.77 -10.13 35.54
CA PRO A 144 9.63 -11.44 36.16
C PRO A 144 8.81 -12.33 35.22
N PRO A 145 9.29 -13.54 34.89
CA PRO A 145 8.58 -14.41 33.98
C PRO A 145 7.18 -14.66 34.54
N SER A 146 6.18 -14.55 33.68
CA SER A 146 4.79 -14.75 34.03
C SER A 146 4.32 -16.12 33.56
N CYS A 147 3.13 -16.54 33.98
CA CYS A 147 2.51 -17.75 33.45
C CYS A 147 2.15 -17.67 31.96
N HIS A 148 2.25 -16.51 31.32
CA HIS A 148 2.14 -16.39 29.87
C HIS A 148 3.44 -16.79 29.16
N ASP A 149 4.58 -16.71 29.86
CA ASP A 149 5.90 -17.02 29.32
C ASP A 149 6.28 -18.50 29.49
N VAL A 150 5.45 -19.28 30.18
CA VAL A 150 5.70 -20.70 30.51
C VAL A 150 4.59 -21.57 29.96
N GLN A 151 4.94 -22.47 29.04
CA GLN A 151 4.02 -23.49 28.53
C GLN A 151 4.09 -24.75 29.40
N CYS A 152 3.11 -24.92 30.27
CA CYS A 152 2.98 -26.10 31.11
C CYS A 152 2.48 -27.32 30.32
N SER A 153 2.93 -28.51 30.73
CA SER A 153 2.50 -29.79 30.16
C SER A 153 0.98 -29.99 30.32
N LYS A 154 0.38 -30.77 29.42
CA LYS A 154 -1.02 -31.22 29.55
C LYS A 154 -1.20 -31.76 30.99
N ASP A 155 -2.22 -31.28 31.70
CA ASP A 155 -2.56 -31.62 33.10
C ASP A 155 -1.79 -30.88 34.22
N THR A 156 -0.99 -29.87 33.87
CA THR A 156 -0.40 -28.94 34.85
C THR A 156 -0.84 -27.50 34.60
N THR A 157 -1.21 -26.79 35.66
CA THR A 157 -1.60 -25.36 35.58
C THR A 157 -0.46 -24.51 36.10
N CYS A 158 -0.15 -23.41 35.42
CA CYS A 158 0.85 -22.46 35.88
C CYS A 158 0.28 -21.62 37.04
N HIS A 159 0.99 -21.61 38.15
CA HIS A 159 0.72 -20.77 39.31
C HIS A 159 1.95 -19.93 39.65
N MET A 160 1.74 -18.67 40.03
CA MET A 160 2.81 -17.83 40.57
C MET A 160 3.06 -18.24 42.03
N VAL A 161 4.25 -18.77 42.31
CA VAL A 161 4.68 -19.16 43.67
C VAL A 161 5.96 -18.39 44.00
N ASN A 162 5.93 -17.58 45.06
CA ASN A 162 7.05 -16.73 45.47
C ASN A 162 7.60 -15.83 44.34
N GLY A 163 6.73 -15.32 43.48
CA GLY A 163 7.11 -14.44 42.37
C GLY A 163 7.65 -15.15 41.13
N TRP A 164 7.63 -16.49 41.08
CA TRP A 164 8.06 -17.27 39.92
C TRP A 164 6.94 -18.19 39.41
N PRO A 165 6.80 -18.36 38.09
CA PRO A 165 5.79 -19.24 37.50
C PRO A 165 6.20 -20.70 37.71
N ARG A 166 5.31 -21.49 38.31
CA ARG A 166 5.49 -22.93 38.55
C ARG A 166 4.32 -23.71 37.97
N CYS A 167 4.62 -24.72 37.16
CA CYS A 167 3.63 -25.70 36.73
C CYS A 167 3.36 -26.67 37.89
N GLN A 168 2.12 -26.72 38.37
CA GLN A 168 1.69 -27.65 39.40
C GLN A 168 0.62 -28.59 38.85
N MET A 169 0.67 -29.87 39.28
CA MET A 169 -0.41 -30.81 39.02
C MET A 169 -1.66 -30.34 39.72
N THR A 170 -2.73 -30.14 38.98
CA THR A 170 -4.06 -29.97 39.54
C THR A 170 -4.60 -31.34 39.94
N ASN A 171 -4.25 -31.76 41.16
CA ASN A 171 -4.94 -32.79 41.95
C ASN A 171 -5.24 -34.12 41.23
N GLY A 172 -4.21 -34.92 40.97
CA GLY A 172 -4.24 -36.38 41.11
C GLY A 172 -5.21 -37.26 40.31
N TRP A 173 -6.12 -36.73 39.48
CA TRP A 173 -6.99 -37.48 38.57
C TRP A 173 -7.38 -36.61 37.37
N PRO A 174 -7.31 -37.10 36.12
CA PRO A 174 -7.76 -36.34 34.96
C PRO A 174 -9.29 -36.36 34.94
N GLN A 175 -9.92 -35.42 35.64
CA GLN A 175 -11.29 -35.02 35.31
C GLN A 175 -11.20 -34.16 34.05
N CYS A 176 -11.93 -34.52 32.99
CA CYS A 176 -11.98 -33.78 31.74
C CYS A 176 -12.52 -32.35 31.98
N VAL A 177 -11.67 -31.44 32.40
CA VAL A 177 -11.94 -30.01 32.36
C VAL A 177 -11.65 -29.59 30.93
N HIS A 178 -12.70 -29.60 30.10
CA HIS A 178 -12.67 -28.89 28.83
C HIS A 178 -12.16 -27.48 29.13
N GLN A 179 -11.02 -27.10 28.51
CA GLN A 179 -10.48 -25.75 28.64
C GLN A 179 -11.64 -24.77 28.49
N ARG A 180 -11.87 -23.97 29.53
CA ARG A 180 -12.91 -22.94 29.51
C ARG A 180 -12.63 -22.09 28.27
N PRO A 181 -13.52 -22.08 27.25
CA PRO A 181 -13.25 -21.32 26.05
C PRO A 181 -13.03 -19.86 26.43
N SER A 182 -12.09 -19.21 25.78
CA SER A 182 -11.73 -17.82 26.03
C SER A 182 -12.18 -16.95 24.86
N CYS A 183 -12.14 -15.64 25.02
CA CYS A 183 -12.41 -14.73 23.91
C CYS A 183 -11.36 -14.77 22.79
N GLN A 184 -10.24 -15.47 22.99
CA GLN A 184 -9.26 -15.73 21.93
C GLN A 184 -9.77 -16.82 20.97
N ASP A 185 -10.67 -17.69 21.43
CA ASP A 185 -11.23 -18.81 20.66
C ASP A 185 -12.53 -18.44 19.92
N VAL A 186 -13.02 -17.21 20.11
CA VAL A 186 -14.33 -16.75 19.60
C VAL A 186 -14.17 -15.55 18.69
N GLN A 187 -14.45 -15.73 17.40
CA GLN A 187 -14.44 -14.65 16.43
C GLN A 187 -15.81 -13.97 16.35
N CYS A 188 -15.91 -12.75 16.89
CA CYS A 188 -17.15 -11.97 16.91
C CYS A 188 -17.39 -11.20 15.61
N GLN A 189 -18.66 -11.06 15.22
CA GLN A 189 -19.08 -10.30 14.04
C GLN A 189 -18.78 -8.79 14.22
N LYS A 190 -18.61 -8.06 13.11
CA LYS A 190 -18.29 -6.62 13.10
C LYS A 190 -19.32 -5.83 13.93
N GLY A 191 -18.86 -5.05 14.92
CA GLY A 191 -19.73 -4.31 15.85
C GLY A 191 -20.08 -5.04 17.16
N THR A 192 -19.52 -6.23 17.39
CA THR A 192 -19.56 -6.93 18.68
C THR A 192 -18.15 -7.17 19.20
N MET A 193 -17.98 -7.16 20.52
CA MET A 193 -16.74 -7.48 21.20
C MET A 193 -16.96 -8.69 22.09
N CYS A 194 -16.02 -9.62 22.10
CA CYS A 194 -16.09 -10.75 23.01
C CYS A 194 -15.86 -10.29 24.45
N GLN A 195 -16.77 -10.67 25.34
CA GLN A 195 -16.68 -10.45 26.77
C GLN A 195 -16.96 -11.76 27.51
N MET A 196 -16.23 -12.00 28.60
CA MET A 196 -16.52 -13.11 29.50
C MET A 196 -17.75 -12.78 30.35
N VAL A 197 -18.85 -13.52 30.14
CA VAL A 197 -20.10 -13.38 30.90
C VAL A 197 -20.35 -14.70 31.63
N SER A 198 -20.44 -14.65 32.95
CA SER A 198 -20.66 -15.84 33.80
C SER A 198 -19.62 -16.96 33.57
N GLY A 199 -18.37 -16.58 33.27
CA GLY A 199 -17.28 -17.54 33.05
C GLY A 199 -17.24 -18.16 31.65
N TRP A 200 -18.05 -17.69 30.70
CA TRP A 200 -18.06 -18.13 29.30
C TRP A 200 -17.91 -16.93 28.34
N PRO A 201 -17.19 -17.08 27.21
CA PRO A 201 -16.99 -16.01 26.24
C PRO A 201 -18.27 -15.80 25.44
N ARG A 202 -18.75 -14.55 25.39
CA ARG A 202 -19.93 -14.14 24.63
C ARG A 202 -19.63 -12.88 23.83
N CYS A 203 -20.03 -12.84 22.57
CA CYS A 203 -20.02 -11.62 21.78
C CYS A 203 -21.11 -10.69 22.31
N VAL A 204 -20.73 -9.60 22.94
CA VAL A 204 -21.63 -8.54 23.39
C VAL A 204 -21.48 -7.34 22.48
N GLN A 205 -22.50 -6.48 22.40
CA GLN A 205 -22.39 -5.27 21.61
C GLN A 205 -21.44 -4.27 22.27
N THR A 206 -20.51 -3.74 21.49
CA THR A 206 -19.71 -2.59 21.90
C THR A 206 -20.66 -1.42 22.13
N LYS A 207 -20.77 -0.96 23.38
CA LYS A 207 -21.58 0.20 23.78
C LYS A 207 -20.98 1.52 23.28
N THR A 208 -20.67 1.62 21.99
CA THR A 208 -20.21 2.83 21.31
C THR A 208 -21.16 3.32 20.23
N SER A 209 -22.38 2.81 20.15
CA SER A 209 -23.45 3.57 19.53
C SER A 209 -24.80 3.26 20.16
N ILE A 210 -25.50 4.32 20.58
CA ILE A 210 -26.93 4.33 20.93
C ILE A 210 -27.78 4.15 19.66
N ARG A 211 -27.22 3.57 18.58
CA ARG A 211 -27.94 3.29 17.36
C ARG A 211 -28.39 1.84 17.42
N ARG A 212 -29.71 1.65 17.47
CA ARG A 212 -30.35 0.35 17.34
C ARG A 212 -29.84 -0.28 16.03
N PRO A 213 -29.27 -1.50 16.05
CA PRO A 213 -28.79 -2.15 14.84
C PRO A 213 -29.95 -2.29 13.86
N SER A 214 -29.65 -2.12 12.58
CA SER A 214 -30.61 -2.08 11.48
C SER A 214 -30.20 -3.04 10.36
N CYS A 215 -31.06 -3.25 9.38
CA CYS A 215 -30.74 -4.14 8.25
C CYS A 215 -29.55 -3.69 7.40
N SER A 216 -29.08 -2.43 7.51
CA SER A 216 -27.82 -2.01 6.89
C SER A 216 -26.58 -2.63 7.55
N ASP A 217 -26.72 -3.13 8.78
CA ASP A 217 -25.64 -3.68 9.58
C ASP A 217 -25.57 -5.21 9.49
N LEU A 218 -26.52 -5.86 8.80
CA LEU A 218 -26.68 -7.32 8.71
C LEU A 218 -26.59 -7.81 7.26
N HIS A 219 -25.57 -8.62 6.95
CA HIS A 219 -25.49 -9.35 5.67
C HIS A 219 -26.21 -10.69 5.78
N CYS A 220 -27.27 -10.88 4.98
CA CYS A 220 -28.04 -12.11 4.93
C CYS A 220 -27.52 -13.08 3.84
N PRO A 221 -27.50 -14.41 4.10
CA PRO A 221 -27.12 -15.41 3.10
C PRO A 221 -28.08 -15.42 1.90
N GLN A 222 -27.66 -15.99 0.77
CA GLN A 222 -28.48 -16.06 -0.45
C GLN A 222 -29.85 -16.72 -0.18
N GLY A 223 -30.93 -16.10 -0.66
CA GLY A 223 -32.32 -16.56 -0.45
C GLY A 223 -32.95 -16.15 0.89
N THR A 224 -32.33 -15.19 1.60
CA THR A 224 -32.90 -14.58 2.80
C THR A 224 -32.84 -13.06 2.69
N SER A 225 -33.89 -12.39 3.18
CA SER A 225 -33.95 -10.93 3.28
C SER A 225 -33.94 -10.49 4.74
N CYS A 226 -33.37 -9.32 5.01
CA CYS A 226 -33.36 -8.77 6.36
C CYS A 226 -34.71 -8.10 6.66
N GLN A 227 -35.32 -8.49 7.79
CA GLN A 227 -36.53 -7.88 8.32
C GLN A 227 -36.33 -7.48 9.79
N MET A 228 -36.95 -6.37 10.21
CA MET A 228 -36.94 -5.94 11.61
C MET A 228 -38.03 -6.68 12.40
N THR A 229 -37.65 -7.63 13.26
CA THR A 229 -38.56 -8.38 14.15
C THR A 229 -38.31 -7.98 15.61
N ASN A 230 -39.36 -7.57 16.34
CA ASN A 230 -39.25 -7.09 17.73
C ASN A 230 -38.18 -5.98 17.92
N GLY A 231 -37.97 -5.18 16.87
CA GLY A 231 -36.98 -4.11 16.84
C GLY A 231 -35.53 -4.58 16.81
N TRP A 232 -35.28 -5.78 16.27
CA TRP A 232 -33.97 -6.32 15.97
C TRP A 232 -33.92 -6.79 14.51
N PRO A 233 -32.83 -6.59 13.76
CA PRO A 233 -32.71 -7.09 12.40
C PRO A 233 -32.50 -8.61 12.40
N GLN A 234 -33.28 -9.33 11.61
CA GLN A 234 -33.23 -10.79 11.49
C GLN A 234 -33.30 -11.18 10.01
N CYS A 235 -32.45 -12.11 9.56
CA CYS A 235 -32.58 -12.69 8.23
C CYS A 235 -33.73 -13.69 8.23
N VAL A 236 -34.73 -13.43 7.40
CA VAL A 236 -35.86 -14.32 7.18
C VAL A 236 -35.75 -14.88 5.77
N HIS A 237 -36.20 -16.13 5.58
CA HIS A 237 -36.29 -16.68 4.23
C HIS A 237 -37.32 -15.85 3.44
N ASP A 238 -36.96 -15.54 2.20
CA ASP A 238 -37.93 -14.94 1.30
C ASP A 238 -39.15 -15.87 1.22
N PRO A 239 -40.38 -15.34 1.37
CA PRO A 239 -41.57 -16.17 1.28
C PRO A 239 -41.53 -16.92 -0.06
N PRO A 240 -41.68 -18.26 -0.06
CA PRO A 240 -41.63 -19.03 -1.29
C PRO A 240 -42.69 -18.49 -2.25
N SER A 241 -42.30 -18.24 -3.50
CA SER A 241 -43.19 -17.67 -4.51
C SER A 241 -43.60 -18.72 -5.53
N CYS A 242 -44.63 -18.45 -6.33
CA CYS A 242 -44.97 -19.31 -7.45
C CYS A 242 -43.91 -19.36 -8.56
N HIS A 243 -42.88 -18.50 -8.52
CA HIS A 243 -41.72 -18.64 -9.41
C HIS A 243 -40.82 -19.82 -9.01
N ASP A 244 -40.84 -20.19 -7.72
CA ASP A 244 -40.00 -21.24 -7.16
C ASP A 244 -40.66 -22.63 -7.21
N VAL A 245 -41.92 -22.72 -7.67
CA VAL A 245 -42.74 -23.95 -7.64
C VAL A 245 -43.09 -24.40 -9.05
N GLN A 246 -42.58 -25.56 -9.46
CA GLN A 246 -43.01 -26.25 -10.68
C GLN A 246 -44.23 -27.12 -10.39
N CYS A 247 -45.40 -26.71 -10.89
CA CYS A 247 -46.64 -27.47 -10.73
C CYS A 247 -46.81 -28.55 -11.82
N PRO A 248 -47.38 -29.73 -11.49
CA PRO A 248 -47.69 -30.78 -12.45
C PRO A 248 -48.73 -30.34 -13.50
N LYS A 249 -48.77 -31.04 -14.64
CA LYS A 249 -49.70 -30.73 -15.75
C LYS A 249 -51.15 -30.64 -15.26
N ALA A 250 -51.89 -29.62 -15.71
CA ALA A 250 -53.28 -29.28 -15.32
C ALA A 250 -53.47 -28.71 -13.89
N THR A 251 -52.39 -28.26 -13.24
CA THR A 251 -52.47 -27.44 -12.03
C THR A 251 -51.78 -26.09 -12.26
N THR A 252 -52.22 -25.05 -11.56
CA THR A 252 -51.64 -23.71 -11.62
C THR A 252 -51.22 -23.30 -10.21
N CYS A 253 -50.03 -22.71 -10.07
CA CYS A 253 -49.59 -22.21 -8.79
C CYS A 253 -50.38 -20.95 -8.41
N HIS A 254 -50.97 -20.95 -7.23
CA HIS A 254 -51.64 -19.80 -6.63
C HIS A 254 -51.10 -19.58 -5.22
N MET A 255 -50.98 -18.32 -4.81
CA MET A 255 -50.68 -17.97 -3.42
C MET A 255 -51.95 -18.15 -2.57
N VAL A 256 -51.95 -19.15 -1.70
CA VAL A 256 -53.05 -19.45 -0.77
C VAL A 256 -52.53 -19.24 0.65
N ASN A 257 -53.15 -18.32 1.41
CA ASN A 257 -52.74 -17.97 2.77
C ASN A 257 -51.24 -17.60 2.91
N GLY A 258 -50.67 -16.94 1.88
CA GLY A 258 -49.27 -16.53 1.88
C GLY A 258 -48.27 -17.63 1.50
N TRP A 259 -48.73 -18.82 1.10
CA TRP A 259 -47.88 -19.92 0.63
C TRP A 259 -48.26 -20.35 -0.80
N PRO A 260 -47.28 -20.71 -1.65
CA PRO A 260 -47.56 -21.16 -3.01
C PRO A 260 -48.14 -22.58 -2.97
N GLN A 261 -49.33 -22.75 -3.55
CA GLN A 261 -50.01 -24.04 -3.68
C GLN A 261 -50.37 -24.30 -5.14
N CYS A 262 -50.10 -25.52 -5.62
CA CYS A 262 -50.60 -25.98 -6.91
C CYS A 262 -52.08 -26.35 -6.76
N VAL A 263 -52.96 -25.49 -7.24
CA VAL A 263 -54.40 -25.77 -7.27
C VAL A 263 -54.78 -26.33 -8.63
N PRO A 264 -55.78 -27.21 -8.73
CA PRO A 264 -56.31 -27.64 -10.00
C PRO A 264 -56.68 -26.41 -10.81
N THR A 265 -56.16 -26.30 -12.03
CA THR A 265 -56.66 -25.30 -12.96
C THR A 265 -58.15 -25.60 -13.04
N LYS A 266 -59.01 -24.67 -12.63
CA LYS A 266 -60.46 -24.79 -12.89
C LYS A 266 -60.60 -24.72 -14.40
N VAL A 267 -60.38 -25.85 -15.05
CA VAL A 267 -60.96 -26.14 -16.34
C VAL A 267 -62.44 -26.11 -16.02
N THR A 268 -63.06 -24.96 -16.24
CA THR A 268 -64.51 -24.91 -16.44
C THR A 268 -64.76 -26.03 -17.43
N ALA A 269 -65.32 -27.15 -16.97
CA ALA A 269 -65.58 -28.30 -17.81
C ALA A 269 -66.45 -27.77 -18.94
N ARG A 270 -65.81 -27.52 -20.09
CA ARG A 270 -66.49 -26.98 -21.26
C ARG A 270 -67.49 -28.06 -21.61
N ARG A 271 -68.77 -27.68 -21.65
CA ARG A 271 -69.86 -28.62 -21.92
C ARG A 271 -69.50 -29.37 -23.23
N PRO A 272 -69.40 -30.70 -23.22
CA PRO A 272 -69.01 -31.45 -24.42
C PRO A 272 -69.98 -31.15 -25.55
N SER A 273 -69.46 -30.97 -26.76
CA SER A 273 -70.21 -30.58 -27.94
C SER A 273 -69.96 -31.55 -29.09
N CYS A 274 -70.72 -31.44 -30.18
CA CYS A 274 -70.57 -32.35 -31.33
C CYS A 274 -69.21 -32.29 -32.03
N SER A 275 -68.36 -31.28 -31.77
CA SER A 275 -66.98 -31.28 -32.24
C SER A 275 -66.09 -32.29 -31.51
N ASP A 276 -66.52 -32.74 -30.33
CA ASP A 276 -65.76 -33.64 -29.46
C ASP A 276 -66.14 -35.12 -29.69
N LEU A 277 -67.08 -35.41 -30.61
CA LEU A 277 -67.68 -36.74 -30.83
C LEU A 277 -67.61 -37.14 -32.32
N HIS A 278 -66.84 -38.18 -32.64
CA HIS A 278 -66.80 -38.77 -33.97
C HIS A 278 -67.93 -39.79 -34.15
N CYS A 279 -68.92 -39.47 -34.99
CA CYS A 279 -70.01 -40.38 -35.31
C CYS A 279 -69.65 -41.38 -36.42
N PRO A 280 -70.11 -42.65 -36.32
CA PRO A 280 -69.96 -43.64 -37.38
C PRO A 280 -70.73 -43.24 -38.65
N LYS A 281 -70.39 -43.84 -39.79
CA LYS A 281 -71.04 -43.57 -41.09
C LYS A 281 -72.57 -43.70 -40.97
N ASP A 282 -73.29 -42.80 -41.66
CA ASP A 282 -74.76 -42.68 -41.68
C ASP A 282 -75.44 -42.25 -40.36
N THR A 283 -74.67 -41.64 -39.45
CA THR A 283 -75.20 -40.95 -38.27
C THR A 283 -74.66 -39.52 -38.17
N THR A 284 -75.49 -38.58 -37.73
CA THR A 284 -75.10 -37.19 -37.47
C THR A 284 -75.17 -36.89 -35.99
N CYS A 285 -74.20 -36.10 -35.49
CA CYS A 285 -74.22 -35.67 -34.11
C CYS A 285 -75.27 -34.58 -33.89
N HIS A 286 -76.15 -34.78 -32.91
CA HIS A 286 -77.13 -33.80 -32.43
C HIS A 286 -77.00 -33.63 -30.92
N MET A 287 -77.30 -32.43 -30.43
CA MET A 287 -77.41 -32.17 -28.99
C MET A 287 -78.80 -32.63 -28.51
N VAL A 288 -78.83 -33.77 -27.80
CA VAL A 288 -80.06 -34.32 -27.21
C VAL A 288 -79.94 -34.18 -25.69
N SER A 289 -80.91 -33.52 -25.06
CA SER A 289 -80.93 -33.31 -23.60
C SER A 289 -79.64 -32.69 -23.03
N GLY A 290 -79.03 -31.77 -23.79
CA GLY A 290 -77.82 -31.05 -23.40
C GLY A 290 -76.51 -31.84 -23.54
N HIS A 291 -76.52 -33.00 -24.20
CA HIS A 291 -75.33 -33.83 -24.47
C HIS A 291 -75.26 -34.22 -25.96
N PRO A 292 -74.06 -34.31 -26.56
CA PRO A 292 -73.91 -34.74 -27.96
C PRO A 292 -74.19 -36.24 -28.12
N GLN A 293 -75.08 -36.59 -29.05
CA GLN A 293 -75.45 -37.98 -29.39
C GLN A 293 -75.47 -38.18 -30.91
N CYS A 294 -74.96 -39.33 -31.39
CA CYS A 294 -75.10 -39.73 -32.79
C CYS A 294 -76.51 -40.28 -33.03
N VAL A 295 -77.26 -39.65 -33.92
CA VAL A 295 -78.60 -40.11 -34.32
C VAL A 295 -78.58 -40.51 -35.79
N GLN A 296 -79.36 -41.52 -36.16
CA GLN A 296 -79.46 -41.97 -37.55
C GLN A 296 -80.13 -40.90 -38.39
N THR A 297 -79.51 -40.54 -39.51
CA THR A 297 -80.17 -39.75 -40.55
C THR A 297 -81.25 -40.62 -41.18
N LYS A 298 -82.52 -40.35 -40.87
CA LYS A 298 -83.67 -40.98 -41.53
C LYS A 298 -83.55 -40.73 -43.04
N THR A 299 -83.13 -41.76 -43.77
CA THR A 299 -83.14 -41.79 -45.23
C THR A 299 -84.58 -41.62 -45.72
N SER A 300 -84.81 -40.56 -46.49
CA SER A 300 -86.02 -40.34 -47.27
C SER A 300 -86.33 -41.59 -48.09
N ILE A 301 -87.49 -42.22 -47.86
CA ILE A 301 -87.98 -43.35 -48.64
C ILE A 301 -88.14 -42.88 -50.10
N ARG A 302 -87.15 -43.16 -50.94
CA ARG A 302 -87.25 -42.96 -52.39
C ARG A 302 -88.16 -44.06 -52.94
N ARG A 303 -89.18 -43.68 -53.72
CA ARG A 303 -90.09 -44.64 -54.36
C ARG A 303 -89.27 -45.57 -55.28
N PRO A 304 -89.38 -46.90 -55.17
CA PRO A 304 -88.59 -47.83 -55.98
C PRO A 304 -88.96 -47.72 -57.46
N SER A 305 -87.97 -47.94 -58.32
CA SER A 305 -88.07 -47.85 -59.78
C SER A 305 -87.76 -49.21 -60.43
N CYS A 306 -88.00 -49.36 -61.73
CA CYS A 306 -87.67 -50.59 -62.44
C CYS A 306 -86.16 -50.92 -62.49
N HIS A 307 -85.27 -49.99 -62.13
CA HIS A 307 -83.86 -50.31 -61.93
C HIS A 307 -83.60 -51.09 -60.64
N ASP A 308 -84.51 -51.03 -59.69
CA ASP A 308 -84.38 -51.66 -58.38
C ASP A 308 -85.03 -53.06 -58.35
N VAL A 309 -85.62 -53.52 -59.46
CA VAL A 309 -86.36 -54.79 -59.57
C VAL A 309 -85.79 -55.67 -60.69
N GLN A 310 -85.38 -56.89 -60.34
CA GLN A 310 -84.98 -57.92 -61.31
C GLN A 310 -86.17 -58.84 -61.62
N CYS A 311 -86.59 -58.84 -62.88
CA CYS A 311 -87.67 -59.68 -63.38
C CYS A 311 -87.14 -61.03 -63.91
N PHE A 312 -87.96 -62.08 -63.82
CA PHE A 312 -87.60 -63.41 -64.33
C PHE A 312 -87.50 -63.42 -65.87
N LYS A 313 -86.79 -64.41 -66.43
CA LYS A 313 -86.61 -64.53 -67.89
C LYS A 313 -87.97 -64.48 -68.61
N ASP A 314 -88.01 -63.68 -69.68
CA ASP A 314 -89.16 -63.39 -70.53
C ASP A 314 -90.24 -62.46 -69.96
N THR A 315 -89.97 -61.79 -68.83
CA THR A 315 -90.80 -60.66 -68.32
C THR A 315 -90.01 -59.35 -68.30
N ARG A 316 -90.69 -58.21 -68.45
CA ARG A 316 -90.05 -56.88 -68.36
C ARG A 316 -90.67 -56.06 -67.24
N CYS A 317 -89.84 -55.26 -66.57
CA CYS A 317 -90.35 -54.33 -65.57
C CYS A 317 -91.09 -53.17 -66.26
N GLN A 318 -92.33 -52.94 -65.85
CA GLN A 318 -93.15 -51.80 -66.24
C GLN A 318 -93.70 -51.11 -64.98
N MET A 319 -93.82 -49.78 -65.05
CA MET A 319 -94.45 -49.01 -63.97
C MET A 319 -95.97 -49.05 -64.13
N THR A 320 -96.66 -49.58 -63.12
CA THR A 320 -98.14 -49.65 -63.05
C THR A 320 -98.59 -49.02 -61.74
N ASN A 321 -99.52 -48.06 -61.81
CA ASN A 321 -100.02 -47.30 -60.66
C ASN A 321 -98.92 -46.72 -59.73
N GLY A 322 -97.78 -46.32 -60.33
CA GLY A 322 -96.67 -45.70 -59.61
C GLY A 322 -95.73 -46.66 -58.88
N TRP A 323 -95.81 -47.96 -59.14
CA TRP A 323 -94.90 -48.99 -58.61
C TRP A 323 -94.33 -49.88 -59.74
N PRO A 324 -93.07 -50.33 -59.64
CA PRO A 324 -92.48 -51.24 -60.61
C PRO A 324 -93.07 -52.65 -60.47
N GLN A 325 -93.55 -53.22 -61.57
CA GLN A 325 -94.07 -54.60 -61.64
C GLN A 325 -93.47 -55.33 -62.85
N CYS A 326 -93.20 -56.62 -62.70
CA CYS A 326 -92.78 -57.48 -63.82
C CYS A 326 -94.01 -57.97 -64.57
N VAL A 327 -94.12 -57.65 -65.85
CA VAL A 327 -95.21 -58.03 -66.76
C VAL A 327 -94.70 -58.78 -67.99
#